data_AF-A0AAW2KH16-F1
#
_entry.id   AF-A0AAW2KH16-F1
#
_cell.length_a   1.000
_cell.length_b   1.000
_cell.length_c   1.000
_cell.angle_alpha   90.00
_cell.angle_beta   90.00
_cell.angle_gamma   90.00
#
_symmetry.space_group_name_H-M   'P 1'
#
loop_
_entity.id
_entity.type
_entity.pdbx_description
1 polymer ?
#
loop_
_entity_poly.entity_id
_entity_poly.type
_entity_poly.pdbx_seq_one_letter_code
_entity_poly.pdbx_strand_id
1 'polypeptide(L)'
;MFTESKVFYAQNHDRLLWKLGTLPPGLITFWNRTYTLDKSWHVLGLGYDPNVPQKDIEPAAVIHYNGNLKPWLEIGIPKFRHYWAKFVDYDHMYLRECNIAP
;
A
#
# COMPACT_ATOMS: atom_id res chain seq x y z
N MET A 1 2.04 -31.61 1.68
CA MET A 1 3.44 -31.57 1.20
C MET A 1 3.57 -31.53 -0.33
N PHE A 2 2.80 -32.32 -1.10
CA PHE A 2 2.95 -32.37 -2.58
C PHE A 2 2.04 -31.45 -3.40
N THR A 3 1.01 -30.86 -2.79
CA THR A 3 0.04 -29.99 -3.47
C THR A 3 0.52 -28.53 -3.55
N GLU A 4 1.02 -27.98 -2.45
CA GLU A 4 1.47 -26.57 -2.38
C GLU A 4 2.79 -26.31 -3.13
N SER A 5 3.72 -27.28 -3.13
CA SER A 5 4.97 -27.18 -3.89
C SER A 5 4.73 -27.13 -5.40
N LYS A 6 3.72 -27.85 -5.91
CA LYS A 6 3.30 -27.78 -7.31
C LYS A 6 2.67 -26.43 -7.66
N VAL A 7 1.86 -25.85 -6.77
CA VAL A 7 1.27 -24.52 -6.96
C VAL A 7 2.36 -23.46 -7.03
N PHE A 8 3.32 -23.49 -6.09
CA PHE A 8 4.46 -22.59 -6.12
C PHE A 8 5.28 -22.72 -7.40
N TYR A 9 5.61 -23.94 -7.81
CA TYR A 9 6.41 -24.18 -9.01
C TYR A 9 5.68 -23.71 -10.29
N ALA A 10 4.38 -23.99 -10.41
CA ALA A 10 3.56 -23.57 -11.53
C ALA A 10 3.40 -22.04 -11.61
N GLN A 11 3.13 -21.37 -10.49
CA GLN A 11 3.01 -19.90 -10.45
C GLN A 11 4.34 -19.18 -10.66
N ASN A 12 5.45 -19.83 -10.30
CA ASN A 12 6.79 -19.31 -10.49
C ASN A 12 7.25 -19.42 -11.96
N HIS A 13 6.83 -20.47 -12.68
CA HIS A 13 7.11 -20.67 -14.10
C HIS A 13 6.67 -19.48 -14.97
N ASP A 14 5.47 -18.95 -14.73
CA ASP A 14 4.92 -17.83 -15.49
C ASP A 14 5.26 -16.45 -14.89
N ARG A 15 6.20 -16.41 -13.93
CA ARG A 15 6.59 -15.23 -13.13
C ARG A 15 5.42 -14.53 -12.44
N LEU A 16 4.26 -15.16 -12.34
CA LEU A 16 3.07 -14.62 -11.68
C LEU A 16 3.31 -14.51 -10.17
N LEU A 17 4.12 -15.41 -9.60
CA LEU A 17 4.52 -15.35 -8.20
C LEU A 17 5.28 -14.06 -7.85
N TRP A 18 6.07 -13.48 -8.77
CA TRP A 18 6.86 -12.28 -8.48
C TRP A 18 6.16 -10.97 -8.86
N LYS A 19 4.95 -11.03 -9.44
CA LYS A 19 4.17 -9.82 -9.75
C LYS A 19 3.82 -9.01 -8.50
N LEU A 20 3.71 -9.66 -7.35
CA LEU A 20 3.47 -9.03 -6.05
C LEU A 20 4.76 -8.55 -5.37
N GLY A 21 5.89 -8.59 -6.09
CA GLY A 21 7.18 -8.14 -5.60
C GLY A 21 7.74 -9.02 -4.49
N THR A 22 8.15 -8.38 -3.39
CA THR A 22 8.81 -9.04 -2.25
C THR A 22 7.86 -9.76 -1.30
N LEU A 23 6.55 -9.56 -1.43
CA LEU A 23 5.57 -10.16 -0.51
C LEU A 23 5.55 -11.70 -0.58
N PRO A 24 5.48 -12.35 -1.76
CA PRO A 24 5.48 -13.81 -1.86
C PRO A 24 6.75 -14.48 -1.30
N PRO A 25 7.99 -14.07 -1.65
CA PRO A 25 9.17 -14.65 -1.02
C PRO A 25 9.20 -14.41 0.50
N GLY A 26 8.76 -13.24 0.99
CA GLY A 26 8.67 -12.98 2.43
C GLY A 26 7.74 -13.96 3.16
N LEU A 27 6.55 -14.23 2.61
CA LEU A 27 5.61 -15.19 3.20
C LEU A 27 6.14 -16.63 3.20
N ILE A 28 6.92 -17.02 2.19
CA ILE A 28 7.59 -18.33 2.17
C ILE A 28 8.67 -18.40 3.26
N THR A 29 9.54 -17.38 3.35
CA THR A 29 10.63 -17.34 4.32
C THR A 29 10.11 -17.42 5.76
N PHE A 30 8.99 -16.79 6.05
CA PHE A 30 8.37 -16.78 7.38
C PHE A 30 7.19 -17.74 7.52
N TRP A 31 7.12 -18.80 6.70
CA TRP A 31 6.02 -19.75 6.75
C TRP A 31 5.83 -20.32 8.17
N ASN A 32 4.59 -20.25 8.66
CA ASN A 32 4.22 -20.64 10.03
C ASN A 32 5.02 -19.94 11.15
N ARG A 33 5.62 -18.77 10.85
CA ARG A 33 6.38 -17.92 11.79
C ARG A 33 5.94 -16.46 11.72
N THR A 34 4.70 -16.20 11.29
CA THR A 34 4.09 -14.88 11.27
C THR A 34 3.06 -14.72 12.39
N TYR A 35 2.83 -13.49 12.82
CA TYR A 35 1.73 -13.13 13.72
C TYR A 35 0.86 -12.09 13.03
N THR A 36 -0.45 -12.35 12.96
CA THR A 36 -1.40 -11.43 12.30
C THR A 36 -1.71 -10.25 13.22
N LEU A 37 -1.55 -9.02 12.72
CA LEU A 37 -2.03 -7.82 13.40
C LEU A 37 -3.51 -7.61 13.13
N ASP A 38 -4.18 -6.88 14.03
CA ASP A 38 -5.56 -6.46 13.80
C ASP A 38 -5.64 -5.56 12.56
N LYS A 39 -6.62 -5.83 11.69
CA LYS A 39 -6.75 -5.12 10.41
C LYS A 39 -7.04 -3.63 10.57
N SER A 40 -7.63 -3.21 11.70
CA SER A 40 -7.88 -1.80 12.00
C SER A 40 -6.58 -0.98 12.12
N TRP A 41 -5.44 -1.62 12.37
CA TRP A 41 -4.16 -0.92 12.45
C TRP A 41 -3.64 -0.43 11.10
N HIS A 42 -4.03 -1.09 10.00
CA HIS A 42 -3.48 -0.82 8.67
C HIS A 42 -4.58 -0.78 7.62
N VAL A 43 -4.90 0.43 7.16
CA VAL A 43 -5.91 0.67 6.13
C VAL A 43 -5.26 0.83 4.77
N LEU A 44 -5.75 0.05 3.81
CA LEU A 44 -5.31 0.04 2.41
C LEU A 44 -6.36 0.74 1.54
N GLY A 45 -5.98 1.03 0.30
CA GLY A 45 -6.87 1.38 -0.80
C GLY A 45 -6.87 2.85 -1.16
N LEU A 46 -6.17 3.71 -0.41
CA LEU A 46 -6.27 5.16 -0.57
C LEU A 46 -5.71 5.67 -1.92
N GLY A 47 -5.02 4.83 -2.68
CA GLY A 47 -4.52 5.15 -4.02
C GLY A 47 -5.32 4.53 -5.18
N TYR A 48 -6.46 3.87 -4.93
CA TYR A 48 -7.34 3.38 -6.00
C TYR A 48 -8.83 3.25 -5.63
N ASP A 49 -9.20 3.18 -4.36
CA ASP A 49 -10.58 2.99 -3.90
C ASP A 49 -11.13 4.26 -3.22
N PRO A 50 -12.00 5.03 -3.89
CA PRO A 50 -12.57 6.25 -3.30
C PRO A 50 -13.56 5.97 -2.14
N ASN A 51 -13.99 4.72 -1.98
CA ASN A 51 -15.04 4.33 -1.05
C ASN A 51 -14.53 3.89 0.33
N VAL A 52 -13.21 3.92 0.57
CA VAL A 52 -12.66 3.61 1.90
C VAL A 52 -13.35 4.48 2.97
N PRO A 53 -14.00 3.87 3.98
CA PRO A 53 -14.75 4.60 4.98
C PRO A 53 -13.84 5.41 5.90
N GLN A 54 -14.18 6.67 6.14
CA GLN A 54 -13.41 7.54 7.05
C GLN A 54 -13.32 6.95 8.47
N LYS A 55 -14.39 6.31 8.95
CA LYS A 55 -14.43 5.64 10.26
C LYS A 55 -13.34 4.55 10.44
N ASP A 56 -12.84 3.99 9.34
CA ASP A 56 -11.78 2.99 9.37
C ASP A 56 -10.40 3.67 9.28
N ILE A 57 -10.30 4.80 8.57
CA ILE A 57 -9.07 5.57 8.37
C ILE A 57 -8.63 6.30 9.65
N GLU A 58 -9.55 7.01 10.33
CA GLU A 58 -9.21 7.86 11.48
C GLU A 58 -8.54 7.12 12.65
N PRO A 59 -8.99 5.91 13.07
CA PRO A 59 -8.33 5.18 14.13
C PRO A 59 -7.08 4.38 13.68
N ALA A 60 -6.78 4.35 12.38
CA ALA A 60 -5.71 3.52 11.86
C ALA A 60 -4.32 4.05 12.26
N ALA A 61 -3.42 3.15 12.62
CA ALA A 61 -2.03 3.51 12.89
C ALA A 61 -1.27 3.80 11.58
N VAL A 62 -1.59 3.08 10.50
CA VAL A 62 -0.97 3.22 9.18
C VAL A 62 -2.04 3.27 8.10
N ILE A 63 -1.93 4.27 7.23
CA ILE A 63 -2.74 4.39 6.01
C ILE A 63 -1.84 4.17 4.80
N HIS A 64 -2.31 3.40 3.82
CA HIS A 64 -1.52 3.03 2.66
C HIS A 64 -2.20 3.51 1.38
N TYR A 65 -1.54 4.44 0.69
CA TYR A 65 -1.89 4.87 -0.66
C TYR A 65 -1.41 3.86 -1.71
N ASN A 66 -1.80 2.58 -1.61
CA ASN A 66 -1.48 1.59 -2.64
C ASN A 66 -2.34 1.88 -3.88
N GLY A 67 -1.77 1.72 -5.07
CA GLY A 67 -2.38 2.13 -6.34
C GLY A 67 -1.71 3.36 -6.97
N ASN A 68 -2.28 3.79 -8.10
CA ASN A 68 -1.69 4.81 -8.98
C ASN A 68 -2.12 6.23 -8.62
N LEU A 69 -3.24 6.42 -7.92
CA LEU A 69 -3.81 7.73 -7.59
C LEU A 69 -3.18 8.29 -6.31
N LYS A 70 -1.85 8.48 -6.34
CA LYS A 70 -1.08 8.98 -5.20
C LYS A 70 -1.46 10.43 -4.86
N PRO A 71 -1.39 10.83 -3.57
CA PRO A 71 -1.87 12.15 -3.12
C PRO A 71 -0.99 13.32 -3.62
N TRP A 72 0.27 13.06 -3.96
CA TRP A 72 1.21 14.03 -4.57
C TRP A 72 1.07 14.17 -6.09
N LEU A 73 0.11 13.47 -6.71
CA LEU A 73 -0.18 13.59 -8.13
C LEU A 73 -1.50 14.33 -8.34
N GLU A 74 -1.61 15.04 -9.46
CA GLU A 74 -2.83 15.76 -9.84
C GLU A 74 -4.05 14.83 -9.97
N ILE A 75 -3.82 13.57 -10.34
CA ILE A 75 -4.84 12.52 -10.45
C ILE A 75 -5.21 11.86 -9.11
N GLY A 76 -4.56 12.24 -8.00
CA GLY A 76 -4.81 11.65 -6.69
C GLY A 76 -6.24 11.88 -6.19
N ILE A 77 -6.80 10.93 -5.44
CA ILE A 77 -8.18 11.02 -4.92
C ILE A 77 -8.30 12.20 -3.95
N PRO A 78 -9.06 13.27 -4.26
CA PRO A 78 -9.10 14.49 -3.44
C PRO A 78 -9.50 14.25 -1.99
N LYS A 79 -10.46 13.34 -1.76
CA LYS A 79 -10.94 12.93 -0.44
C LYS A 79 -9.81 12.55 0.54
N PHE A 80 -8.73 11.93 0.05
CA PHE A 80 -7.67 11.40 0.90
C PHE A 80 -6.40 12.27 0.93
N ARG A 81 -6.32 13.37 0.17
CA ARG A 81 -5.08 14.18 0.07
C ARG A 81 -4.65 14.77 1.41
N HIS A 82 -5.61 15.27 2.19
CA HIS A 82 -5.35 15.96 3.45
C HIS A 82 -4.60 15.11 4.49
N TYR A 83 -4.76 13.78 4.50
CA TYR A 83 -4.02 12.92 5.43
C TYR A 83 -2.51 12.87 5.14
N TRP A 84 -2.11 13.08 3.88
CA TRP A 84 -0.70 13.17 3.48
C TRP A 84 -0.19 14.61 3.59
N ALA A 85 -0.96 15.57 3.06
CA ALA A 85 -0.59 17.00 2.98
C ALA A 85 -0.19 17.60 4.34
N LYS A 86 -0.84 17.18 5.45
CA LYS A 86 -0.52 17.66 6.81
C LYS A 86 0.91 17.36 7.28
N PHE A 87 1.63 16.47 6.62
CA PHE A 87 3.02 16.09 6.94
C PHE A 87 4.03 16.59 5.90
N VAL A 88 3.58 17.32 4.88
CA VAL A 88 4.44 17.81 3.81
C VAL A 88 5.15 19.07 4.28
N ASP A 89 6.47 19.07 4.17
CA ASP A 89 7.28 20.28 4.33
C ASP A 89 7.29 21.05 3.00
N TYR A 90 6.36 22.00 2.86
CA TYR A 90 6.25 22.84 1.66
C TYR A 90 7.44 23.80 1.49
N ASP A 91 8.26 23.99 2.53
CA ASP A 91 9.48 24.80 2.44
C ASP A 91 10.68 24.02 1.91
N HIS A 92 10.56 22.69 1.80
CA HIS A 92 11.62 21.84 1.31
C HIS A 92 11.99 22.20 -0.14
N MET A 93 13.28 22.47 -0.41
CA MET A 93 13.77 22.97 -1.69
C MET A 93 13.30 22.14 -2.90
N TYR A 94 13.41 20.80 -2.83
CA TYR A 94 12.95 19.92 -3.90
C TYR A 94 11.43 19.87 -4.09
N LEU A 95 10.64 20.17 -3.05
CA LEU A 95 9.18 20.14 -3.15
C LEU A 95 8.63 21.44 -3.74
N ARG A 96 9.35 22.56 -3.60
CA ARG A 96 8.98 23.84 -4.24
C ARG A 96 9.00 23.77 -5.77
N GLU A 97 9.85 22.92 -6.33
CA GLU A 97 9.89 22.66 -7.78
C GLU A 97 8.80 21.67 -8.23
N CYS A 98 8.11 21.03 -7.30
CA CYS A 98 6.98 20.15 -7.58
C CYS A 98 5.67 20.95 -7.52
N ASN A 99 4.70 20.63 -8.38
CA ASN A 99 3.37 21.26 -8.38
C ASN A 99 2.47 20.72 -7.24
N ILE A 100 2.96 20.78 -6.00
CA ILE A 100 2.31 20.27 -4.80
C ILE A 100 1.77 21.47 -4.03
N ALA A 101 0.46 21.69 -4.10
CA ALA A 101 -0.21 22.78 -3.40
C ALA A 101 -0.56 22.42 -1.94
N PRO A 102 -0.56 23.41 -1.02
CA PRO A 102 -1.18 23.29 0.30
C PRO A 102 -2.67 22.92 0.23
#